data_AF-A0A9N9K5A8-F1
#
_entry.id   AF-A0A9N9K5A8-F1
#
_cell.length_a   1.000
_cell.length_b   1.000
_cell.length_c   1.000
_cell.angle_alpha   90.00
_cell.angle_beta   90.00
_cell.angle_gamma   90.00
#
_symmetry.space_group_name_H-M   'P 1'
#
loop_
_entity.id
_entity.type
_entity.pdbx_description
1 polymer ?
#
loop_
_entity_poly.entity_id
_entity_poly.type
_entity_poly.pdbx_seq_one_letter_code
_entity_poly.pdbx_strand_id
1 'polypeptide(L)'
;AEETVIEKKMEEAAERAEAGQEDPEQDLELDLRLMRFEQLMDRRPFLALRTIDPKKATGKFHELWVNFAKYYEKGGDIENARTIFEKATHVNFKNVNDLATLWCEYAEMELRLEAIDVMGRATVPAGNPNVDFRDE
;
A
#
# COMPACT_ATOMS: atom_id res chain seq x y z
N ALA A 1 -5.02 1.67 -24.42
CA ALA A 1 -4.29 1.93 -23.15
C ALA A 1 -3.33 0.78 -22.92
N GLU A 2 -2.19 0.94 -22.24
CA GLU A 2 -1.25 -0.18 -21.98
C GLU A 2 -1.95 -1.41 -21.35
N GLU A 3 -2.95 -1.16 -20.51
CA GLU A 3 -3.81 -2.18 -19.90
C GLU A 3 -4.61 -3.01 -20.92
N THR A 4 -5.27 -2.37 -21.89
CA THR A 4 -6.01 -3.07 -22.95
C THR A 4 -5.09 -3.86 -23.88
N VAL A 5 -3.81 -3.46 -23.98
CA VAL A 5 -2.82 -4.17 -24.79
C VAL A 5 -2.29 -5.40 -24.04
N ILE A 6 -2.10 -5.29 -22.72
CA ILE A 6 -1.70 -6.42 -21.87
C ILE A 6 -2.83 -7.45 -21.80
N GLU A 7 -4.07 -7.02 -21.62
CA GLU A 7 -5.24 -7.90 -21.59
C GLU A 7 -5.34 -8.74 -22.87
N LYS A 8 -5.21 -8.09 -24.04
CA LYS A 8 -5.20 -8.79 -25.34
C LYS A 8 -4.02 -9.75 -25.48
N LYS A 9 -2.83 -9.37 -25.01
CA LYS A 9 -1.63 -10.23 -25.08
C LYS A 9 -1.67 -11.41 -24.11
N MET A 10 -2.31 -11.26 -22.95
CA MET A 10 -2.56 -12.35 -22.00
C MET A 10 -3.53 -13.39 -22.59
N GLU A 11 -4.59 -12.93 -23.26
CA GLU A 11 -5.56 -13.79 -23.94
C GLU A 11 -4.88 -14.56 -25.09
N GLU A 12 -4.11 -13.88 -25.93
CA GLU A 12 -3.31 -14.50 -27.01
C GLU A 12 -2.24 -15.48 -26.49
N ALA A 13 -1.63 -15.21 -25.32
CA ALA A 13 -0.68 -16.13 -24.69
C ALA A 13 -1.38 -17.35 -24.08
N ALA A 14 -2.57 -17.18 -23.50
CA ALA A 14 -3.38 -18.28 -22.97
C ALA A 14 -3.85 -19.23 -24.08
N GLU A 15 -4.33 -18.70 -25.21
CA GLU A 15 -4.71 -19.50 -26.38
C GLU A 15 -3.53 -20.30 -26.94
N ARG A 16 -2.32 -19.72 -26.94
CA ARG A 16 -1.10 -20.40 -27.40
C ARG A 16 -0.59 -21.45 -26.42
N ALA A 17 -0.73 -21.19 -25.12
CA ALA A 17 -0.43 -22.18 -24.08
C ALA A 17 -1.36 -23.40 -24.20
N GLU A 18 -2.66 -23.20 -24.47
CA GLU A 18 -3.61 -24.29 -24.74
C GLU A 18 -3.28 -25.05 -26.03
N ALA A 19 -2.77 -24.34 -27.05
CA ALA A 19 -2.31 -24.94 -28.31
C ALA A 19 -0.92 -25.62 -28.23
N GLY A 20 -0.22 -25.52 -27.09
CA GLY A 20 1.13 -26.05 -26.90
C GLY A 20 2.19 -25.37 -27.77
N GLN A 21 1.96 -24.12 -28.17
CA GLN A 21 2.89 -23.31 -28.96
C GLN A 21 3.59 -22.31 -28.03
N GLU A 22 4.79 -22.65 -27.58
CA GLU A 22 5.65 -21.76 -26.79
C GLU A 22 6.39 -20.80 -27.74
N ASP A 23 6.18 -19.49 -27.56
CA ASP A 23 6.91 -18.45 -28.30
C ASP A 23 7.69 -17.57 -27.30
N PRO A 24 8.98 -17.89 -27.07
CA PRO A 24 9.75 -17.29 -26.00
C PRO A 24 9.97 -15.78 -26.17
N GLU A 25 9.92 -15.23 -27.40
CA GLU A 25 10.05 -13.78 -27.60
C GLU A 25 8.79 -13.03 -27.16
N GLN A 26 7.62 -13.59 -27.49
CA GLN A 26 6.35 -12.97 -27.13
C GLN A 26 6.02 -13.15 -25.66
N ASP A 27 6.42 -14.28 -25.08
CA ASP A 27 6.28 -14.55 -23.65
C ASP A 27 7.20 -13.63 -22.83
N LEU A 28 8.45 -13.41 -23.27
CA LEU A 28 9.35 -12.43 -22.65
C LEU A 28 8.81 -11.01 -22.75
N GLU A 29 8.21 -10.63 -23.90
CA GLU A 29 7.62 -9.30 -24.06
C GLU A 29 6.38 -9.11 -23.17
N LEU A 30 5.57 -10.16 -23.01
CA LEU A 30 4.44 -10.17 -22.10
C LEU A 30 4.93 -10.06 -20.65
N ASP A 31 5.94 -10.83 -20.25
CA ASP A 31 6.55 -10.76 -18.92
C ASP A 31 7.13 -9.37 -18.64
N LEU A 32 7.87 -8.77 -19.57
CA LEU A 32 8.40 -7.42 -19.40
C LEU A 32 7.28 -6.38 -19.21
N ARG A 33 6.17 -6.55 -19.94
CA ARG A 33 5.01 -5.68 -19.82
C ARG A 33 4.23 -5.93 -18.55
N LEU A 34 4.12 -7.18 -18.09
CA LEU A 34 3.51 -7.56 -16.82
C LEU A 34 4.33 -7.00 -15.66
N MET A 35 5.66 -7.12 -15.68
CA MET A 35 6.55 -6.50 -14.69
C MET A 35 6.38 -4.98 -14.64
N ARG A 36 6.33 -4.33 -15.82
CA ARG A 36 6.12 -2.88 -15.89
C ARG A 36 4.71 -2.48 -15.44
N PHE A 37 3.71 -3.31 -15.70
CA PHE A 37 2.33 -3.10 -15.29
C PHE A 37 2.14 -3.31 -13.81
N GLU A 38 2.79 -4.30 -13.21
CA GLU A 38 2.85 -4.53 -11.76
C GLU A 38 3.50 -3.32 -11.06
N GLN A 39 4.66 -2.87 -11.54
CA GLN A 39 5.28 -1.62 -11.07
C GLN A 39 4.37 -0.39 -11.26
N LEU A 40 3.60 -0.35 -12.35
CA LEU A 40 2.61 0.70 -12.58
C LEU A 40 1.42 0.55 -11.63
N MET A 41 0.94 -0.65 -11.33
CA MET A 41 -0.15 -0.93 -10.40
C MET A 41 0.23 -0.56 -8.97
N ASP A 42 1.48 -0.77 -8.57
CA ASP A 42 2.02 -0.29 -7.29
C ASP A 42 2.03 1.25 -7.20
N ARG A 43 2.18 1.94 -8.34
CA ARG A 43 2.21 3.41 -8.43
C ARG A 43 0.84 4.03 -8.74
N ARG A 44 -0.10 3.27 -9.32
CA ARG A 44 -1.42 3.72 -9.77
C ARG A 44 -2.27 4.31 -8.65
N PRO A 45 -2.33 3.77 -7.42
CA PRO A 45 -3.18 4.38 -6.41
C PRO A 45 -2.65 5.75 -5.95
N PHE A 46 -1.32 5.99 -5.97
CA PHE A 46 -0.76 7.32 -5.75
C PHE A 46 -1.12 8.32 -6.86
N LEU A 47 -1.14 7.86 -8.13
CA LEU A 47 -1.55 8.68 -9.26
C LEU A 47 -3.05 8.99 -9.22
N ALA A 48 -3.88 8.00 -8.87
CA ALA A 48 -5.32 8.15 -8.72
C ALA A 48 -5.67 9.18 -7.63
N LEU A 49 -5.02 9.10 -6.46
CA LEU A 49 -5.16 10.08 -5.38
C LEU A 49 -4.74 11.50 -5.79
N ARG A 50 -3.68 11.63 -6.60
CA ARG A 50 -3.22 12.93 -7.13
C ARG A 50 -4.14 13.50 -8.20
N THR A 51 -4.79 12.65 -8.99
CA THR A 51 -5.69 13.08 -10.08
C THR A 51 -7.07 13.52 -9.59
N ILE A 52 -7.43 13.19 -8.35
CA ILE A 52 -8.70 13.62 -7.77
C ILE A 52 -8.55 15.05 -7.26
N ASP A 53 -9.22 16.00 -7.90
CA ASP A 53 -9.38 17.36 -7.41
C ASP A 53 -10.13 17.33 -6.05
N PRO A 54 -9.49 17.67 -4.91
CA PRO A 54 -10.17 17.68 -3.60
C PRO A 54 -11.37 18.63 -3.59
N LYS A 55 -11.35 19.63 -4.48
CA LYS A 55 -12.41 20.60 -4.66
C LYS A 55 -13.60 20.10 -5.49
N LYS A 56 -13.45 19.04 -6.29
CA LYS A 56 -14.54 18.44 -7.09
C LYS A 56 -14.98 17.07 -6.57
N ALA A 57 -14.19 16.44 -5.70
CA ALA A 57 -14.57 15.21 -5.04
C ALA A 57 -15.88 15.39 -4.27
N THR A 58 -16.92 14.67 -4.69
CA THR A 58 -18.18 14.52 -3.97
C THR A 58 -18.04 13.34 -3.02
N GLY A 59 -17.63 13.61 -1.77
CA GLY A 59 -17.41 12.60 -0.74
C GLY A 59 -16.36 13.03 0.28
N LYS A 60 -16.11 12.19 1.29
CA LYS A 60 -15.09 12.41 2.32
C LYS A 60 -13.72 12.01 1.77
N PHE A 61 -13.08 12.91 1.02
CA PHE A 61 -11.79 12.66 0.38
C PHE A 61 -10.68 12.23 1.36
N HIS A 62 -10.74 12.70 2.62
CA HIS A 62 -9.82 12.28 3.68
C HIS A 62 -9.92 10.78 3.99
N GLU A 63 -11.11 10.17 3.93
CA GLU A 63 -11.29 8.73 4.19
C GLU A 63 -10.57 7.87 3.15
N LEU A 64 -10.43 8.35 1.91
CA LEU A 64 -9.69 7.63 0.88
C LEU A 64 -8.20 7.54 1.22
N TRP A 65 -7.60 8.64 1.68
CA TRP A 65 -6.21 8.66 2.14
C TRP A 65 -6.01 7.79 3.38
N VAL A 66 -6.93 7.87 4.35
CA VAL A 66 -6.88 7.07 5.59
C VAL A 66 -7.02 5.57 5.28
N ASN A 67 -8.00 5.17 4.46
CA ASN A 67 -8.20 3.77 4.08
C ASN A 67 -7.03 3.24 3.26
N PHE A 68 -6.43 4.09 2.42
CA PHE A 68 -5.25 3.72 1.66
C PHE A 68 -4.05 3.49 2.57
N ALA A 69 -3.78 4.38 3.52
CA ALA A 69 -2.71 4.17 4.50
C ALA A 69 -2.95 2.92 5.38
N LYS A 70 -4.20 2.69 5.83
CA LYS A 70 -4.59 1.48 6.57
C LYS A 70 -4.42 0.19 5.76
N TYR A 71 -4.54 0.25 4.43
CA TYR A 71 -4.27 -0.91 3.57
C TYR A 71 -2.78 -1.28 3.60
N TYR A 72 -1.88 -0.29 3.47
CA TYR A 72 -0.43 -0.52 3.58
C TYR A 72 -0.01 -0.93 4.99
N GLU A 73 -0.62 -0.34 6.02
CA GLU A 73 -0.42 -0.74 7.42
C GLU A 73 -0.73 -2.24 7.61
N LYS A 74 -1.86 -2.72 7.08
CA LYS A 74 -2.23 -4.15 7.12
C LYS A 74 -1.32 -5.04 6.28
N GLY A 75 -0.76 -4.51 5.20
CA GLY A 75 0.24 -5.19 4.38
C GLY A 75 1.62 -5.30 5.05
N GLY A 76 1.81 -4.68 6.21
CA GLY A 76 3.10 -4.64 6.93
C GLY A 76 4.08 -3.60 6.37
N ASP A 77 3.68 -2.80 5.39
CA ASP A 77 4.52 -1.79 4.77
C ASP A 77 4.25 -0.41 5.36
N ILE A 78 4.87 -0.20 6.52
CA ILE A 78 4.68 0.98 7.35
C ILE A 78 5.33 2.22 6.71
N GLU A 79 6.43 2.05 5.99
CA GLU A 79 7.14 3.16 5.34
C GLU A 79 6.29 3.80 4.23
N ASN A 80 5.61 2.96 3.44
CA ASN A 80 4.67 3.46 2.45
C ASN A 80 3.43 4.09 3.11
N ALA A 81 2.92 3.54 4.22
CA ALA A 81 1.83 4.16 4.98
C ALA A 81 2.20 5.57 5.50
N ARG A 82 3.41 5.77 6.04
CA ARG A 82 3.91 7.11 6.41
C ARG A 82 3.98 8.06 5.22
N THR A 83 4.54 7.59 4.11
CA THR A 83 4.67 8.39 2.88
C THR A 83 3.29 8.84 2.36
N ILE A 84 2.26 8.00 2.50
CA ILE A 84 0.88 8.32 2.14
C ILE A 84 0.33 9.42 3.06
N PHE A 85 0.49 9.29 4.37
CA PHE A 85 0.04 10.29 5.34
C PHE A 85 0.77 11.63 5.16
N GLU A 86 2.09 11.63 4.99
CA GLU A 86 2.87 12.84 4.72
C GLU A 86 2.43 13.56 3.44
N LYS A 87 2.12 12.82 2.39
CA LYS A 87 1.57 13.42 1.16
C LYS A 87 0.18 13.97 1.39
N ALA A 88 -0.65 13.26 2.15
CA ALA A 88 -2.02 13.68 2.46
C ALA A 88 -2.04 14.99 3.26
N THR A 89 -1.09 15.24 4.16
CA THR A 89 -1.03 16.50 4.96
C THR A 89 -0.72 17.73 4.11
N HIS A 90 -0.09 17.55 2.95
CA HIS A 90 0.16 18.62 1.98
C HIS A 90 -1.03 18.87 1.03
N VAL A 91 -2.07 18.03 1.09
CA VAL A 91 -3.26 18.23 0.26
C VAL A 91 -4.15 19.30 0.87
N ASN A 92 -4.52 20.29 0.05
CA ASN A 92 -5.41 21.36 0.47
C ASN A 92 -6.87 20.88 0.47
N PHE A 93 -7.32 20.33 1.59
CA PHE A 93 -8.71 19.92 1.81
C PHE A 93 -9.65 21.12 1.85
N LYS A 94 -10.92 20.90 1.50
CA LYS A 94 -11.97 21.94 1.59
C LYS A 94 -12.27 22.33 3.05
N ASN A 95 -12.29 21.35 3.96
CA ASN A 95 -12.60 21.58 5.37
C ASN A 95 -11.38 21.29 6.24
N VAL A 96 -11.16 22.13 7.25
CA VAL A 96 -10.10 21.95 8.25
C VAL A 96 -10.32 20.67 9.08
N ASN A 97 -11.59 20.30 9.32
CA ASN A 97 -11.92 19.07 10.03
C ASN A 97 -11.43 17.81 9.30
N ASP A 98 -11.41 17.82 7.97
CA ASP A 98 -10.92 16.69 7.17
C ASP A 98 -9.40 16.48 7.39
N LEU A 99 -8.66 17.59 7.48
CA LEU A 99 -7.24 17.58 7.80
C LEU A 99 -6.98 17.14 9.25
N ALA A 100 -7.81 17.60 10.20
CA ALA A 100 -7.70 17.19 11.60
C ALA A 100 -7.90 15.68 11.78
N THR A 101 -8.92 15.10 11.13
CA THR A 101 -9.15 13.65 11.15
C THR A 101 -7.95 12.88 10.58
N LEU A 102 -7.35 13.37 9.49
CA LEU A 102 -6.16 12.75 8.91
C LEU A 102 -4.98 12.73 9.90
N TRP A 103 -4.74 13.84 10.60
CA TRP A 103 -3.68 13.91 11.62
C TRP A 103 -3.95 13.00 12.81
N CYS A 104 -5.21 12.88 13.26
CA CYS A 104 -5.59 11.95 14.32
C CYS A 104 -5.28 10.50 13.91
N GLU A 105 -5.69 10.10 12.71
CA GLU A 105 -5.45 8.76 12.17
C GLU A 105 -3.95 8.47 11.98
N TYR A 106 -3.17 9.48 11.57
CA TYR A 106 -1.71 9.33 11.47
C TYR A 106 -1.05 9.14 12.84
N ALA A 107 -1.46 9.91 13.84
CA ALA A 107 -0.95 9.78 15.21
C ALA A 107 -1.32 8.41 15.82
N GLU A 108 -2.55 7.93 15.58
CA GLU A 108 -2.97 6.59 16.05
C GLU A 108 -2.14 5.47 15.42
N MET A 109 -1.78 5.58 14.15
CA MET A 109 -0.89 4.62 13.48
C MET A 109 0.49 4.60 14.14
N GLU A 110 1.12 5.76 14.34
CA GLU A 110 2.46 5.84 14.98
C GLU A 110 2.44 5.28 16.40
N LEU A 111 1.41 5.57 17.20
CA LEU A 111 1.26 5.01 18.54
C LEU A 111 1.12 3.48 18.53
N ARG A 112 0.41 2.93 17.54
CA ARG A 112 0.25 1.47 17.37
C ARG A 112 1.58 0.80 17.02
N LEU A 113 2.39 1.44 16.18
CA LEU A 113 3.72 0.95 15.81
C LEU A 113 4.67 0.93 17.01
N GLU A 114 4.67 1.99 17.80
CA GLU A 114 5.46 2.04 19.03
C GLU A 114 5.03 0.96 20.03
N ALA A 115 3.72 0.69 20.16
CA ALA A 115 3.22 -0.39 21.00
C ALA A 115 3.68 -1.77 20.51
N ILE A 116 3.75 -2.00 19.20
CA ILE A 116 4.28 -3.25 18.62
C ILE A 116 5.78 -3.40 18.90
N ASP A 117 6.57 -2.33 18.76
CA ASP A 117 8.00 -2.36 19.10
C ASP A 117 8.24 -2.65 20.59
N VAL A 118 7.48 -2.00 21.48
CA VAL A 118 7.53 -2.26 22.92
C VAL A 118 7.16 -3.71 23.24
N MET A 119 6.11 -4.24 22.62
CA MET A 119 5.70 -5.64 22.79
C MET A 119 6.74 -6.62 22.23
N GLY A 120 7.37 -6.28 21.10
CA GLY A 120 8.50 -7.03 20.54
C GLY A 120 9.65 -7.10 21.55
N ARG A 121 10.03 -5.98 22.15
CA ARG A 121 11.06 -5.94 23.21
C ARG A 121 10.67 -6.74 24.46
N ALA A 122 9.40 -6.73 24.84
CA ALA A 122 8.89 -7.46 26.00
C ALA A 122 8.82 -8.99 25.80
N THR A 123 8.71 -9.46 24.55
CA THR A 123 8.65 -10.90 24.23
C THR A 123 10.02 -11.54 24.02
N VAL A 124 11.09 -10.75 23.90
CA VAL A 124 12.46 -11.27 23.93
C VAL A 124 12.76 -11.78 25.34
N PRO A 125 13.17 -13.05 25.52
CA PRO A 125 13.54 -13.59 26.83
C PRO A 125 14.55 -12.67 27.50
N ALA A 126 14.29 -12.26 28.74
CA ALA A 126 15.17 -11.34 29.42
C ALA A 126 16.57 -11.97 29.51
N GLY A 127 17.56 -11.36 28.85
CA GLY A 127 18.96 -11.78 28.96
C GLY A 127 19.59 -11.50 30.33
N ASN A 128 18.79 -11.04 31.29
CA ASN A 128 19.22 -10.80 32.65
C ASN A 128 19.04 -12.09 33.47
N PRO A 129 20.14 -12.77 33.88
CA PRO A 129 20.07 -14.04 34.62
C PRO A 129 19.49 -13.89 36.04
N ASN A 130 19.10 -12.68 36.45
CA ASN A 130 18.61 -12.36 37.78
C ASN A 130 17.08 -12.13 37.84
N VAL A 131 16.36 -12.43 36.76
CA VAL A 131 14.88 -12.41 36.74
C VAL A 131 14.42 -13.84 36.99
N ASP A 132 13.89 -14.12 38.17
CA ASP A 132 13.29 -15.42 38.49
C ASP A 132 11.92 -15.51 37.82
N PHE A 133 11.71 -16.57 37.04
CA PHE A 133 10.50 -16.81 36.24
C PHE A 133 9.61 -17.89 36.88
N ARG A 134 9.88 -18.28 38.13
CA ARG A 134 8.97 -19.13 38.91
C ARG A 134 8.12 -18.27 39.83
N ASP A 135 6.86 -18.11 39.46
CA ASP A 135 5.83 -17.70 40.41
C ASP A 135 5.51 -18.89 41.33
N GLU A 136 5.68 -18.72 42.64
CA GLU A 136 5.12 -19.62 43.67
C GLU A 136 3.59 -19.45 43.79
#